data_AF-A0A428X907-F1
#
_entry.id   AF-A0A428X907-F1
#
_cell.length_a   1.000
_cell.length_b   1.000
_cell.length_c   1.000
_cell.angle_alpha   90.00
_cell.angle_beta   90.00
_cell.angle_gamma   90.00
#
_symmetry.space_group_name_H-M   'P 1'
#
loop_
_entity.id
_entity.type
_entity.pdbx_description
1 polymer ?
#
loop_
_entity_poly.entity_id
_entity_poly.type
_entity_poly.pdbx_seq_one_letter_code
_entity_poly.pdbx_strand_id
1 'polypeptide(L)'
;MTARQRSDAAGDPDDAGFSMIEVMVTMTIMSIMMVIFTGAILQIYRTSTATESLATAQSQLRVAFQRFDRELRYASWVAEPGRVGTAWYVEFAGPADAGCFQLRLETDPGGGNASDGSGVLQLLRWTPGSPPAAGTPGQTIASQIRTTDVEPFFDLQPIDDEPYASASANAVGTDFVAAFQRLRIRLTTEVAAGTAQIDTTFTALNTIRDRVATNACSEGRPHP
;
A
#
# COMPACT_ATOMS: atom_id res chain seq x y z
N MET A 1 -87.82 -49.40 -5.47
CA MET A 1 -87.20 -48.71 -4.32
C MET A 1 -85.74 -48.49 -4.68
N THR A 2 -85.36 -47.29 -5.13
CA THR A 2 -84.65 -46.25 -4.32
C THR A 2 -83.22 -46.69 -3.97
N ALA A 3 -82.15 -45.93 -4.20
CA ALA A 3 -82.01 -44.51 -4.42
C ALA A 3 -80.74 -44.20 -5.23
N ARG A 4 -80.82 -43.09 -5.97
CA ARG A 4 -79.82 -42.50 -6.84
C ARG A 4 -78.83 -41.71 -5.97
N GLN A 5 -77.56 -42.09 -5.95
CA GLN A 5 -76.52 -41.40 -5.20
C GLN A 5 -76.13 -40.13 -5.97
N ARG A 6 -76.51 -38.98 -5.43
CA ARG A 6 -76.15 -37.65 -5.95
C ARG A 6 -74.71 -37.37 -5.54
N SER A 7 -73.86 -37.17 -6.53
CA SER A 7 -72.52 -36.62 -6.38
C SER A 7 -72.67 -35.14 -6.01
N ASP A 8 -72.43 -34.79 -4.76
CA ASP A 8 -72.16 -33.40 -4.38
C ASP A 8 -70.73 -33.10 -4.85
N ALA A 9 -70.63 -32.61 -6.08
CA ALA A 9 -69.46 -31.85 -6.50
C ALA A 9 -69.48 -30.56 -5.68
N ALA A 10 -68.66 -30.53 -4.62
CA ALA A 10 -68.27 -29.29 -3.97
C ALA A 10 -67.71 -28.39 -5.08
N GLY A 11 -68.49 -27.37 -5.45
CA GLY A 11 -68.05 -26.37 -6.40
C GLY A 11 -66.82 -25.68 -5.82
N ASP A 12 -65.69 -25.91 -6.47
CA ASP A 12 -64.43 -25.25 -6.20
C ASP A 12 -64.61 -23.74 -6.51
N PRO A 13 -64.62 -22.85 -5.50
CA PRO A 13 -64.80 -21.42 -5.73
C PRO A 13 -63.46 -20.76 -6.07
N ASP A 14 -62.72 -21.28 -7.04
CA ASP A 14 -61.34 -20.82 -7.33
C ASP A 14 -61.14 -20.16 -8.71
N ASP A 15 -62.20 -20.00 -9.52
CA ASP A 15 -62.16 -19.20 -10.77
C ASP A 15 -62.54 -17.72 -10.54
N ALA A 16 -62.07 -17.12 -9.45
CA ALA A 16 -62.08 -15.67 -9.29
C ALA A 16 -60.93 -15.08 -10.12
N GLY A 17 -61.19 -14.79 -11.41
CA GLY A 17 -60.20 -14.22 -12.31
C GLY A 17 -59.47 -13.01 -11.71
N PHE A 18 -58.14 -13.02 -11.79
CA PHE A 18 -57.28 -11.94 -11.31
C PHE A 18 -57.74 -10.58 -11.83
N SER A 19 -57.91 -9.63 -10.92
CA SER A 19 -58.26 -8.26 -11.30
C SER A 19 -57.10 -7.61 -12.05
N MET A 20 -57.38 -6.83 -13.09
CA MET A 20 -56.37 -6.05 -13.82
C MET A 20 -55.54 -5.15 -12.89
N ILE A 21 -56.11 -4.73 -11.75
CA ILE A 21 -55.40 -3.96 -10.73
C ILE A 21 -54.31 -4.78 -10.03
N GLU A 22 -54.54 -6.08 -9.81
CA GLU A 22 -53.59 -6.98 -9.15
C GLU A 22 -52.37 -7.22 -10.03
N VAL A 23 -52.56 -7.34 -11.34
CA VAL A 23 -51.47 -7.44 -12.32
C VAL A 23 -50.63 -6.15 -12.35
N MET A 24 -51.26 -4.97 -12.31
CA MET A 24 -50.50 -3.71 -12.25
C MET A 24 -49.69 -3.59 -10.96
N VAL A 25 -50.28 -3.92 -9.82
CA VAL A 25 -49.58 -3.87 -8.52
C VAL A 25 -48.41 -4.84 -8.50
N THR A 26 -48.59 -6.09 -8.95
CA THR A 26 -47.50 -7.07 -9.01
C THR A 26 -46.36 -6.62 -9.93
N MET A 27 -46.66 -6.04 -11.10
CA MET A 27 -45.64 -5.49 -12.01
C MET A 27 -44.85 -4.34 -11.37
N THR A 28 -45.52 -3.43 -10.65
CA THR A 28 -44.83 -2.32 -9.97
C THR A 28 -43.94 -2.81 -8.83
N ILE A 29 -44.41 -3.76 -8.02
CA ILE A 29 -43.61 -4.35 -6.93
C ILE A 29 -42.39 -5.07 -7.50
N MET A 30 -42.56 -5.86 -8.57
CA MET A 30 -41.45 -6.56 -9.21
C MET A 30 -40.42 -5.59 -9.81
N SER A 31 -40.86 -4.49 -10.40
CA SER A 31 -39.96 -3.44 -10.92
C SER A 31 -39.13 -2.81 -9.80
N ILE A 32 -39.75 -2.48 -8.66
CA ILE A 32 -39.03 -1.93 -7.50
C ILE A 32 -38.01 -2.96 -6.95
N MET A 33 -38.41 -4.23 -6.84
CA MET A 33 -37.52 -5.30 -6.39
C MET A 33 -36.31 -5.48 -7.32
N MET A 34 -36.51 -5.38 -8.64
CA MET A 34 -35.43 -5.45 -9.62
C MET A 34 -34.42 -4.31 -9.47
N VAL A 35 -34.90 -3.07 -9.20
CA VAL A 35 -34.02 -1.92 -8.94
C VAL A 35 -33.21 -2.12 -7.67
N ILE A 36 -33.85 -2.59 -6.58
CA ILE A 36 -33.15 -2.85 -5.30
C ILE A 36 -32.08 -3.93 -5.50
N PHE A 37 -32.41 -5.01 -6.19
CA PHE A 37 -31.48 -6.12 -6.45
C PHE A 37 -30.30 -5.69 -7.32
N THR A 38 -30.56 -4.91 -8.36
CA THR A 38 -29.50 -4.37 -9.24
C THR A 38 -28.59 -3.42 -8.47
N GLY A 39 -29.16 -2.56 -7.62
CA GLY A 39 -28.39 -1.68 -6.73
C GLY A 39 -27.50 -2.45 -5.76
N ALA A 40 -28.02 -3.51 -5.14
CA ALA A 40 -27.25 -4.38 -4.25
C ALA A 40 -26.08 -5.05 -4.97
N ILE A 41 -26.30 -5.56 -6.18
CA ILE A 41 -25.24 -6.16 -7.01
C ILE A 41 -24.15 -5.15 -7.35
N LEU A 42 -24.52 -3.93 -7.77
CA LEU A 42 -23.56 -2.87 -8.08
C LEU A 42 -22.72 -2.49 -6.87
N GLN A 43 -23.33 -2.45 -5.68
CA GLN A 43 -22.61 -2.20 -4.43
C GLN A 43 -21.60 -3.32 -4.12
N ILE A 44 -21.98 -4.58 -4.29
CA ILE A 44 -21.08 -5.73 -4.10
C ILE A 44 -19.88 -5.65 -5.06
N TYR A 45 -20.11 -5.32 -6.35
CA TYR A 45 -19.01 -5.16 -7.31
C TYR A 45 -18.05 -4.04 -6.94
N ARG A 46 -18.55 -2.89 -6.47
CA ARG A 46 -17.72 -1.78 -6.00
C ARG A 46 -16.88 -2.17 -4.79
N THR A 47 -17.47 -2.85 -3.81
CA THR A 47 -16.74 -3.31 -2.63
C THR A 47 -15.69 -4.37 -2.97
N SER A 48 -16.00 -5.30 -3.89
CA SER A 48 -15.07 -6.35 -4.32
C SER A 48 -13.86 -5.76 -5.04
N THR A 49 -14.09 -4.85 -6.00
CA THR A 49 -13.01 -4.18 -6.76
C THR A 49 -12.13 -3.33 -5.86
N ALA A 50 -12.73 -2.63 -4.90
CA ALA A 50 -11.98 -1.87 -3.90
C ALA A 50 -11.08 -2.79 -3.04
N THR A 51 -11.63 -3.89 -2.52
CA THR A 51 -10.88 -4.86 -1.70
C THR A 51 -9.74 -5.52 -2.48
N GLU A 52 -9.98 -5.89 -3.74
CA GLU A 52 -8.97 -6.48 -4.62
C GLU A 52 -7.83 -5.49 -4.92
N SER A 53 -8.16 -4.21 -5.15
CA SER A 53 -7.18 -3.15 -5.33
C SER A 53 -6.28 -2.96 -4.10
N LEU A 54 -6.88 -2.93 -2.90
CA LEU A 54 -6.16 -2.84 -1.63
C LEU A 54 -5.23 -4.05 -1.42
N ALA A 55 -5.74 -5.27 -1.64
CA ALA A 55 -4.96 -6.49 -1.49
C ALA A 55 -3.78 -6.53 -2.48
N THR A 56 -3.99 -6.07 -3.72
CA THR A 56 -2.94 -5.97 -4.73
C THR A 56 -1.86 -4.97 -4.32
N ALA A 57 -2.24 -3.78 -3.83
CA ALA A 57 -1.31 -2.76 -3.35
C ALA A 57 -0.47 -3.27 -2.16
N GLN A 58 -1.11 -3.91 -1.18
CA GLN A 58 -0.41 -4.53 -0.03
C GLN A 58 0.55 -5.64 -0.46
N SER A 59 0.16 -6.48 -1.41
CA SER A 59 1.00 -7.56 -1.95
C SER A 59 2.23 -7.01 -2.67
N GLN A 60 2.05 -6.01 -3.53
CA GLN A 60 3.14 -5.35 -4.24
C GLN A 60 4.13 -4.70 -3.28
N LEU A 61 3.64 -3.95 -2.28
CA LEU A 61 4.46 -3.40 -1.21
C LEU A 61 5.26 -4.49 -0.52
N ARG A 62 4.59 -5.55 -0.05
CA ARG A 62 5.26 -6.64 0.68
C ARG A 62 6.35 -7.30 -0.15
N VAL A 63 6.10 -7.63 -1.42
CA VAL A 63 7.09 -8.27 -2.30
C VAL A 63 8.27 -7.34 -2.56
N ALA A 64 8.01 -6.05 -2.79
CA ALA A 64 9.07 -5.09 -3.00
C ALA A 64 9.94 -4.89 -1.75
N PHE A 65 9.31 -4.80 -0.56
CA PHE A 65 10.02 -4.72 0.70
C PHE A 65 10.77 -6.01 1.05
N GLN A 66 10.29 -7.19 0.65
CA GLN A 66 11.04 -8.44 0.80
C GLN A 66 12.31 -8.47 -0.07
N ARG A 67 12.23 -7.95 -1.30
CA ARG A 67 13.42 -7.83 -2.16
C ARG A 67 14.39 -6.79 -1.61
N PHE A 68 13.85 -5.68 -1.13
CA PHE A 68 14.61 -4.60 -0.52
C PHE A 68 15.27 -5.01 0.81
N ASP A 69 14.58 -5.80 1.64
CA ASP A 69 15.10 -6.33 2.92
C ASP A 69 16.44 -7.02 2.72
N ARG A 70 16.56 -7.84 1.66
CA ARG A 70 17.81 -8.52 1.37
C ARG A 70 18.92 -7.53 1.03
N GLU A 71 18.67 -6.58 0.14
CA GLU A 71 19.69 -5.61 -0.29
C GLU A 71 20.14 -4.73 0.88
N LEU A 72 19.18 -4.25 1.69
CA LEU A 72 19.46 -3.37 2.81
C LEU A 72 20.10 -4.10 3.99
N ARG A 73 19.72 -5.36 4.25
CA ARG A 73 20.35 -6.18 5.30
C ARG A 73 21.83 -6.41 5.04
N TYR A 74 22.21 -6.56 3.77
CA TYR A 74 23.60 -6.72 3.36
C TYR A 74 24.27 -5.41 2.95
N ALA A 75 23.60 -4.27 3.15
CA ALA A 75 24.15 -2.98 2.81
C ALA A 75 25.43 -2.72 3.62
N SER A 76 26.47 -2.30 2.92
CA SER A 76 27.76 -1.93 3.51
C SER A 76 27.75 -0.51 4.08
N TRP A 77 26.77 0.30 3.66
CA TRP A 77 26.59 1.69 4.05
C TRP A 77 25.16 2.15 3.75
N VAL A 78 24.60 2.99 4.62
CA VAL A 78 23.31 3.66 4.44
C VAL A 78 23.52 5.17 4.66
N ALA A 79 23.02 5.98 3.73
CA ALA A 79 23.08 7.44 3.83
C ALA A 79 22.03 7.97 4.80
N GLU A 80 22.29 9.15 5.35
CA GLU A 80 21.26 9.90 6.05
C GLU A 80 20.12 10.25 5.08
N PRO A 81 18.85 10.00 5.45
CA PRO A 81 17.71 10.35 4.62
C PRO A 81 17.72 11.83 4.28
N GLY A 82 17.47 12.14 3.02
CA GLY A 82 17.46 13.49 2.50
C GLY A 82 16.15 13.84 1.82
N ARG A 83 15.98 15.13 1.52
CA ARG A 83 14.90 15.64 0.70
C ARG A 83 15.46 16.61 -0.32
N VAL A 84 15.06 16.46 -1.58
CA VAL A 84 15.30 17.45 -2.64
C VAL A 84 13.96 17.79 -3.27
N GLY A 85 13.56 19.06 -3.19
CA GLY A 85 12.23 19.49 -3.64
C GLY A 85 11.11 18.75 -2.90
N THR A 86 10.28 18.03 -3.65
CA THR A 86 9.20 17.17 -3.15
C THR A 86 9.64 15.74 -2.90
N ALA A 87 10.80 15.33 -3.41
CA ALA A 87 11.27 13.96 -3.32
C ALA A 87 12.03 13.71 -2.01
N TRP A 88 11.54 12.76 -1.22
CA TRP A 88 12.29 12.17 -0.12
C TRP A 88 13.15 11.04 -0.64
N TYR A 89 14.36 10.87 -0.13
CA TYR A 89 15.20 9.78 -0.57
C TYR A 89 16.14 9.27 0.52
N VAL A 90 16.56 8.02 0.36
CA VAL A 90 17.62 7.40 1.15
C VAL A 90 18.47 6.55 0.21
N GLU A 91 19.78 6.70 0.33
CA GLU A 91 20.77 5.98 -0.48
C GLU A 91 21.42 4.89 0.36
N PHE A 92 21.81 3.80 -0.29
CA PHE A 92 22.56 2.73 0.37
C PHE A 92 23.42 1.99 -0.65
N ALA A 93 24.52 1.42 -0.18
CA ALA A 93 25.43 0.63 -1.00
C ALA A 93 25.23 -0.85 -0.70
N GLY A 94 25.07 -1.66 -1.73
CA GLY A 94 25.02 -3.11 -1.58
C GLY A 94 26.34 -3.71 -1.08
N PRO A 95 26.39 -5.04 -0.90
CA PRO A 95 27.67 -5.74 -0.68
C PRO A 95 28.59 -5.54 -1.89
N ALA A 96 29.91 -5.64 -1.69
CA ALA A 96 30.96 -5.37 -2.69
C ALA A 96 30.54 -5.66 -4.15
N ASP A 97 30.55 -4.61 -4.97
CA ASP A 97 30.17 -4.59 -6.41
C ASP A 97 28.68 -4.79 -6.76
N ALA A 98 27.79 -4.99 -5.78
CA ALA A 98 26.34 -5.11 -6.03
C ALA A 98 25.67 -3.81 -6.50
N GLY A 99 26.40 -2.69 -6.46
CA GLY A 99 25.95 -1.39 -6.91
C GLY A 99 25.46 -0.48 -5.78
N CYS A 100 25.02 0.70 -6.21
CA CYS A 100 24.44 1.73 -5.39
C CYS A 100 22.94 1.80 -5.64
N PHE A 101 22.19 2.08 -4.58
CA PHE A 101 20.75 2.09 -4.60
C PHE A 101 20.23 3.38 -3.97
N GLN A 102 19.10 3.87 -4.48
CA GLN A 102 18.37 4.97 -3.88
C GLN A 102 16.90 4.60 -3.85
N LEU A 103 16.33 4.64 -2.66
CA LEU A 103 14.90 4.62 -2.49
C LEU A 103 14.42 6.06 -2.53
N ARG A 104 13.58 6.41 -3.50
CA ARG A 104 13.04 7.76 -3.70
C ARG A 104 11.53 7.73 -3.59
N LEU A 105 10.97 8.51 -2.67
CA LEU A 105 9.54 8.77 -2.60
C LEU A 105 9.29 10.13 -3.24
N GLU A 106 8.74 10.12 -4.45
CA GLU A 106 8.28 11.33 -5.14
C GLU A 106 6.88 11.67 -4.63
N THR A 107 6.71 12.81 -3.95
CA THR A 107 5.40 13.21 -3.41
C THR A 107 4.56 14.01 -4.39
N ASP A 108 5.14 14.48 -5.50
CA ASP A 108 4.44 15.16 -6.59
C ASP A 108 4.97 14.68 -7.96
N PRO A 109 4.60 13.46 -8.40
CA PRO A 109 5.14 12.85 -9.61
C PRO A 109 4.72 13.55 -10.92
N GLY A 110 3.84 14.55 -10.86
CA GLY A 110 3.27 15.23 -12.04
C GLY A 110 3.52 16.73 -12.11
N GLY A 111 4.13 17.34 -11.08
CA GLY A 111 4.35 18.80 -11.00
C GLY A 111 3.06 19.62 -11.10
N GLY A 112 1.92 18.98 -10.92
CA GLY A 112 0.61 19.48 -11.25
C GLY A 112 -0.33 19.16 -10.11
N ASN A 113 -0.55 20.16 -9.24
CA ASN A 113 -1.49 20.15 -8.13
C ASN A 113 -1.56 18.78 -7.43
N ALA A 114 -0.64 18.56 -6.49
CA ALA A 114 -0.65 17.46 -5.53
C ALA A 114 -1.88 17.47 -4.59
N SER A 115 -3.08 17.79 -5.09
CA SER A 115 -4.32 17.86 -4.32
C SER A 115 -4.74 16.52 -3.74
N ASP A 116 -4.21 15.41 -4.27
CA ASP A 116 -4.55 14.07 -3.83
C ASP A 116 -3.53 13.50 -2.82
N GLY A 117 -2.42 14.21 -2.57
CA GLY A 117 -1.40 13.78 -1.60
C GLY A 117 -0.79 12.40 -1.91
N SER A 118 -0.83 11.97 -3.17
CA SER A 118 -0.41 10.64 -3.59
C SER A 118 1.01 10.66 -4.20
N GLY A 119 1.95 10.03 -3.51
CA GLY A 119 3.32 9.83 -3.94
C GLY A 119 3.57 8.48 -4.60
N VAL A 120 4.74 8.37 -5.23
CA VAL A 120 5.25 7.17 -5.88
C VAL A 120 6.61 6.83 -5.29
N LEU A 121 6.72 5.62 -4.75
CA LEU A 121 7.97 5.06 -4.28
C LEU A 121 8.71 4.41 -5.45
N GLN A 122 9.95 4.82 -5.67
CA GLN A 122 10.81 4.38 -6.75
C GLN A 122 12.14 3.86 -6.21
N LEU A 123 12.71 2.87 -6.89
CA LEU A 123 14.07 2.38 -6.67
C LEU A 123 14.94 2.74 -7.86
N LEU A 124 16.01 3.49 -7.60
CA LEU A 124 17.07 3.73 -8.55
C LEU A 124 18.26 2.83 -8.21
N ARG A 125 18.98 2.41 -9.25
CA ARG A 125 20.16 1.55 -9.15
C ARG A 125 21.23 2.05 -10.09
N TRP A 126 22.48 2.08 -9.65
CA TRP A 126 23.61 2.47 -10.50
C TRP A 126 24.92 1.84 -10.05
N THR A 127 25.92 1.90 -10.94
CA THR A 127 27.28 1.45 -10.65
C THR A 127 28.04 2.58 -9.96
N PRO A 128 28.88 2.31 -8.93
CA PRO A 128 29.72 3.32 -8.30
C PRO A 128 30.51 4.14 -9.33
N GLY A 129 30.53 5.47 -9.16
CA GLY A 129 31.18 6.40 -10.10
C GLY A 129 30.42 6.66 -11.41
N SER A 130 29.24 6.06 -11.63
CA SER A 130 28.37 6.32 -12.77
C SER A 130 26.91 6.51 -12.32
N PRO A 131 26.63 7.59 -11.58
CA PRO A 131 25.30 7.93 -11.09
C PRO A 131 24.32 8.20 -12.25
N PRO A 132 23.01 7.94 -12.05
CA PRO A 132 22.01 8.32 -13.04
C PRO A 132 21.91 9.85 -13.12
N ALA A 133 21.40 10.36 -14.25
CA ALA A 133 21.16 11.81 -14.37
C ALA A 133 20.07 12.27 -13.39
N ALA A 134 20.12 13.55 -13.02
CA ALA A 134 19.06 14.25 -12.33
C ALA A 134 17.67 13.94 -12.95
N GLY A 135 16.68 13.66 -12.10
CA GLY A 135 15.32 13.36 -12.56
C GLY A 135 15.13 12.03 -13.30
N THR A 136 16.16 11.18 -13.44
CA THR A 136 16.00 9.85 -14.07
C THR A 136 14.88 9.07 -13.37
N PRO A 137 13.87 8.56 -14.09
CA PRO A 137 12.79 7.80 -13.47
C PRO A 137 13.33 6.47 -12.93
N GLY A 138 13.07 6.20 -11.65
CA GLY A 138 13.39 4.92 -11.04
C GLY A 138 12.33 3.85 -11.34
N GLN A 139 12.62 2.62 -10.95
CA GLN A 139 11.62 1.55 -10.98
C GLN A 139 10.55 1.83 -9.93
N THR A 140 9.30 2.03 -10.34
CA THR A 140 8.18 2.15 -9.40
C THR A 140 8.00 0.87 -8.59
N ILE A 141 8.15 0.99 -7.28
CA ILE A 141 7.88 -0.05 -6.29
C ILE A 141 6.43 -0.01 -5.84
N ALA A 142 5.94 1.20 -5.55
CA ALA A 142 4.60 1.41 -5.03
C ALA A 142 4.09 2.78 -5.47
N SER A 143 2.78 2.89 -5.63
CA SER A 143 2.08 4.12 -5.95
C SER A 143 0.96 4.36 -4.94
N GLN A 144 0.33 5.53 -5.02
CA GLN A 144 -0.74 5.93 -4.10
C GLN A 144 -0.26 5.95 -2.63
N ILE A 145 1.02 6.28 -2.43
CA ILE A 145 1.56 6.52 -1.10
C ILE A 145 0.96 7.84 -0.60
N ARG A 146 0.23 7.81 0.50
CA ARG A 146 -0.28 9.01 1.16
C ARG A 146 0.89 9.77 1.79
N THR A 147 1.10 11.01 1.37
CA THR A 147 2.23 11.86 1.79
C THR A 147 1.82 12.96 2.75
N THR A 148 0.55 13.00 3.15
CA THR A 148 -0.01 14.01 4.06
C THR A 148 0.15 13.67 5.55
N ASP A 149 0.67 12.48 5.88
CA ASP A 149 0.87 12.00 7.26
C ASP A 149 2.30 12.19 7.77
N VAL A 150 2.49 11.92 9.07
CA VAL A 150 3.68 12.18 9.92
C VAL A 150 5.03 11.88 9.23
N GLU A 151 5.69 12.93 8.74
CA GLU A 151 7.12 12.93 8.40
C GLU A 151 7.96 12.60 9.65
N PRO A 152 9.13 11.93 9.52
CA PRO A 152 9.77 11.49 8.29
C PRO A 152 9.33 10.08 7.80
N PHE A 153 9.31 9.88 6.48
CA PHE A 153 9.03 8.58 5.82
C PHE A 153 10.18 7.58 5.94
N PHE A 154 11.40 8.11 6.02
CA PHE A 154 12.64 7.37 6.20
C PHE A 154 13.35 7.92 7.42
N ASP A 155 13.73 7.04 8.34
CA ASP A 155 14.38 7.42 9.58
C ASP A 155 15.59 6.52 9.81
N LEU A 156 16.78 7.11 9.92
CA LEU A 156 18.03 6.38 10.10
C LEU A 156 18.44 6.50 11.56
N GLN A 157 18.48 5.37 12.24
CA GLN A 157 19.11 5.24 13.55
C GLN A 157 20.57 4.86 13.33
N PRO A 158 21.52 5.77 13.65
CA PRO A 158 22.93 5.46 13.56
C PRO A 158 23.35 4.45 14.64
N ILE A 159 24.58 3.96 14.48
CA ILE A 159 25.22 3.14 15.52
C ILE A 159 25.34 3.99 16.79
N ASP A 160 25.18 3.35 17.93
CA ASP A 160 25.23 3.96 19.27
C ASP A 160 24.04 4.87 19.63
N ASP A 161 23.01 4.95 18.78
CA ASP A 161 21.81 5.73 19.08
C ASP A 161 20.80 4.93 19.92
N GLU A 162 20.05 5.64 20.78
CA GLU A 162 19.02 5.07 21.64
C GLU A 162 17.85 4.51 20.80
N PRO A 163 17.17 3.46 21.27
CA PRO A 163 16.09 2.83 20.51
C PRO A 163 14.93 3.81 20.30
N TYR A 164 14.32 3.77 19.11
CA TYR A 164 13.16 4.60 18.77
C TYR A 164 12.08 4.53 19.87
N ALA A 165 11.52 5.67 20.27
CA ALA A 165 10.46 5.73 21.29
C ALA A 165 9.24 4.81 21.03
N SER A 166 8.99 4.45 19.76
CA SER A 166 7.92 3.52 19.36
C SER A 166 8.30 2.04 19.41
N ALA A 167 9.59 1.69 19.40
CA ALA A 167 10.02 0.41 19.94
C ALA A 167 9.93 0.60 21.44
N SER A 168 8.78 0.27 22.04
CA SER A 168 8.44 0.68 23.41
C SER A 168 9.69 0.67 24.30
N ALA A 169 9.96 1.74 25.04
CA ALA A 169 11.14 1.84 25.91
C ALA A 169 11.30 0.61 26.85
N ASN A 170 10.21 -0.16 27.03
CA ASN A 170 10.13 -1.40 27.79
C ASN A 170 10.53 -2.67 27.01
N ALA A 171 10.64 -2.64 25.68
CA ALA A 171 10.91 -3.82 24.84
C ALA A 171 12.40 -4.17 24.74
N VAL A 172 13.30 -3.19 24.85
CA VAL A 172 14.74 -3.40 24.68
C VAL A 172 15.59 -3.02 25.89
N GLY A 173 14.98 -2.48 26.97
CA GLY A 173 15.70 -2.00 28.15
C GLY A 173 16.36 -0.65 27.91
N THR A 174 16.60 0.10 28.99
CA THR A 174 17.20 1.46 28.93
C THR A 174 18.65 1.47 28.47
N ASP A 175 19.32 0.32 28.55
CA ASP A 175 20.75 0.17 28.22
C ASP A 175 20.97 -0.35 26.79
N PHE A 176 19.92 -0.41 25.96
CA PHE A 176 20.06 -0.84 24.57
C PHE A 176 20.79 0.21 23.75
N VAL A 177 21.88 -0.23 23.13
CA VAL A 177 22.67 0.57 22.21
C VAL A 177 22.73 -0.16 20.87
N ALA A 178 22.33 0.50 19.79
CA ALA A 178 22.30 -0.13 18.48
C ALA A 178 23.73 -0.42 17.99
N ALA A 179 24.09 -1.70 17.86
CA ALA A 179 25.40 -2.12 17.35
C ALA A 179 25.54 -1.95 15.82
N PHE A 180 24.43 -1.76 15.11
CA PHE A 180 24.35 -1.66 13.65
C PHE A 180 23.43 -0.51 13.26
N GLN A 181 23.65 0.08 12.08
CA GLN A 181 22.73 1.07 11.54
C GLN A 181 21.37 0.44 11.25
N ARG A 182 20.30 1.17 11.56
CA ARG A 182 18.93 0.72 11.29
C ARG A 182 18.17 1.76 10.50
N LEU A 183 17.55 1.36 9.40
CA LEU A 183 16.68 2.23 8.62
C LEU A 183 15.24 1.81 8.86
N ARG A 184 14.43 2.73 9.38
CA ARG A 184 12.99 2.57 9.50
C ARG A 184 12.30 3.22 8.32
N ILE A 185 11.35 2.51 7.74
CA ILE A 185 10.54 2.97 6.63
C ILE A 185 9.07 2.92 7.05
N ARG A 186 8.42 4.08 6.99
CA ARG A 186 7.00 4.26 7.31
C ARG A 186 6.28 4.83 6.10
N LEU A 187 5.39 4.04 5.52
CA LEU A 187 4.57 4.46 4.40
C LEU A 187 3.12 4.11 4.67
N THR A 188 2.23 5.02 4.34
CA THR A 188 0.79 4.77 4.29
C THR A 188 0.38 4.83 2.82
N THR A 189 -0.37 3.86 2.34
CA THR A 189 -1.05 3.94 1.04
C THR A 189 -2.53 4.14 1.25
N GLU A 190 -3.13 5.01 0.45
CA GLU A 190 -4.57 5.24 0.44
C GLU A 190 -5.14 4.85 -0.91
N VAL A 191 -6.11 3.93 -0.89
CA VAL A 191 -6.90 3.55 -2.06
C VAL A 191 -8.37 3.80 -1.74
N ALA A 192 -9.25 3.81 -2.75
CA ALA A 192 -10.69 4.02 -2.55
C ALA A 192 -11.34 3.07 -1.50
N ALA A 193 -10.71 1.91 -1.25
CA ALA A 193 -11.17 0.91 -0.29
C ALA A 193 -10.76 1.18 1.16
N GLY A 194 -9.82 2.08 1.41
CA GLY A 194 -9.24 2.36 2.72
C GLY A 194 -7.71 2.53 2.69
N THR A 195 -7.12 2.57 3.87
CA THR A 195 -5.68 2.80 4.08
C THR A 195 -4.95 1.50 4.41
N ALA A 196 -3.76 1.30 3.85
CA ALA A 196 -2.79 0.31 4.32
C ALA A 196 -1.53 1.02 4.81
N GLN A 197 -0.93 0.52 5.88
CA GLN A 197 0.30 1.08 6.44
C GLN A 197 1.38 0.00 6.50
N ILE A 198 2.61 0.41 6.20
CA ILE A 198 3.82 -0.38 6.44
C ILE A 198 4.74 0.43 7.34
N ASP A 199 5.20 -0.21 8.40
CA ASP A 199 6.20 0.31 9.32
C ASP A 199 7.19 -0.82 9.57
N THR A 200 8.37 -0.74 8.95
CA THR A 200 9.38 -1.80 9.00
C THR A 200 10.74 -1.19 9.29
N THR A 201 11.48 -1.82 10.18
CA THR A 201 12.86 -1.46 10.50
C THR A 201 13.81 -2.51 9.96
N PHE A 202 14.78 -2.07 9.18
CA PHE A 202 15.85 -2.89 8.62
C PHE A 202 17.14 -2.65 9.38
N THR A 203 17.94 -3.70 9.56
CA THR A 203 19.25 -3.62 10.19
C THR A 203 20.31 -3.93 9.14
N ALA A 204 21.21 -2.99 8.87
CA ALA A 204 22.30 -3.17 7.93
C ALA A 204 23.47 -3.87 8.64
N LEU A 205 23.61 -5.18 8.44
CA LEU A 205 24.54 -6.02 9.22
C LEU A 205 26.01 -5.79 8.86
N ASN A 206 26.28 -5.19 7.70
CA ASN A 206 27.64 -4.95 7.21
C ASN A 206 28.13 -3.51 7.45
N THR A 207 27.37 -2.69 8.19
CA THR A 207 27.83 -1.36 8.58
C THR A 207 28.75 -1.49 9.79
N ILE A 208 30.04 -1.18 9.59
CA ILE A 208 31.05 -1.19 10.66
C ILE A 208 31.16 0.19 11.30
N ARG A 209 31.30 0.22 12.63
CA ARG A 209 31.38 1.41 13.49
C ARG A 209 32.40 2.46 13.01
N ASP A 210 33.48 2.03 12.38
CA ASP A 210 34.61 2.88 12.01
C ASP A 210 34.66 3.29 10.52
N ARG A 211 33.72 2.85 9.66
CA ARG A 211 33.68 3.34 8.27
C ARG A 211 32.93 4.68 8.22
N VAL A 212 33.74 5.73 8.30
CA VAL A 212 33.35 7.12 8.01
C VAL A 212 32.59 7.18 6.69
N ALA A 213 31.56 8.03 6.66
CA ALA A 213 30.49 8.25 5.67
C ALA A 213 30.87 8.41 4.18
N THR A 214 32.13 8.22 3.79
CA THR A 214 32.59 8.22 2.40
C THR A 214 32.45 6.83 1.79
N ASN A 215 31.39 6.67 0.99
CA ASN A 215 31.22 5.53 0.10
C ASN A 215 31.36 6.02 -1.36
N ALA A 216 31.90 5.19 -2.26
CA ALA A 216 31.93 5.46 -3.69
C ALA A 216 30.52 5.72 -4.30
N CYS A 217 29.45 5.32 -3.60
CA CYS A 217 28.06 5.67 -3.94
C CYS A 217 27.68 7.12 -3.65
N SER A 218 28.44 7.82 -2.80
CA SER A 218 28.24 9.25 -2.49
C SER A 218 28.93 10.18 -3.50
N GLU A 219 29.88 9.66 -4.28
CA GLU A 219 30.56 10.39 -5.35
C GLU A 219 29.67 10.41 -6.60
N GLY A 220 29.01 11.55 -6.83
CA GLY A 220 28.20 11.79 -8.03
C GLY A 220 26.69 11.72 -7.84
N ARG A 221 26.16 11.85 -6.62
CA ARG A 221 24.72 11.86 -6.30
C ARG A 221 23.83 12.30 -7.48
N PRO A 222 22.84 11.50 -7.91
CA PRO A 222 21.78 11.97 -8.78
C PRO A 222 20.95 13.00 -8.03
N HIS A 223 21.43 14.24 -7.97
CA HIS A 223 20.65 15.36 -7.49
C HIS A 223 19.46 15.51 -8.44
N PRO A 224 18.20 15.46 -7.97
CA PRO A 224 17.04 15.75 -8.79
C PRO A 224 17.14 17.11 -9.48
#